data_AF-A0A392PLA8-F1
#
_entry.id   AF-A0A392PLA8-F1
#
_cell.length_a   1.000
_cell.length_b   1.000
_cell.length_c   1.000
_cell.angle_alpha   90.00
_cell.angle_beta   90.00
_cell.angle_gamma   90.00
#
_symmetry.space_group_name_H-M   'P 1'
#
loop_
_entity.id
_entity.type
_entity.pdbx_description
1 polymer ?
#
loop_
_entity_poly.entity_id
_entity_poly.type
_entity_poly.pdbx_seq_one_letter_code
_entity_poly.pdbx_strand_id
1 'polypeptide(L)'
;MEFLSLLYAVSALYICYKIWKLLDQKRDQECYILDYNCYKPTEDRMLGTELCGKIIKRTENLGLIEYRFLLKAAVSSGIGEQTYAPRNIFEGREGSPTLNDGISEMEEFFDDSIAKLLTKSSISPSEIDVLVVNISMLATLPSLSSRIINRYKMRHDVKVYNLTGMGCSA
;
A
#
# COMPACT_ATOMS: atom_id res chain seq x y z
N MET A 1 -58.22 23.06 -13.82
CA MET A 1 -57.04 23.94 -13.65
C MET A 1 -56.02 23.30 -12.70
N GLU A 2 -56.43 22.81 -11.54
CA GLU A 2 -55.54 22.22 -10.51
C GLU A 2 -54.76 20.97 -10.96
N PHE A 3 -55.41 20.05 -11.68
CA PHE A 3 -54.75 18.83 -12.17
C PHE A 3 -53.66 19.12 -13.21
N LEU A 4 -53.92 20.08 -14.11
CA LEU A 4 -52.94 20.51 -15.12
C LEU A 4 -51.73 21.17 -14.46
N SER A 5 -51.96 22.06 -13.48
CA SER A 5 -50.87 22.67 -12.71
C SER A 5 -50.04 21.66 -11.92
N LEU A 6 -50.67 20.61 -11.37
CA LEU A 6 -49.95 19.54 -10.69
C LEU A 6 -49.04 18.76 -11.65
N LEU A 7 -49.54 18.43 -12.84
CA LEU A 7 -48.77 17.74 -13.87
C LEU A 7 -47.55 18.56 -14.35
N TYR A 8 -47.74 19.87 -14.54
CA TYR A 8 -46.64 20.80 -14.87
C TYR A 8 -45.64 20.93 -13.72
N ALA A 9 -46.09 20.96 -12.47
CA ALA A 9 -45.19 21.02 -11.31
C ALA A 9 -44.34 19.76 -11.17
N VAL A 10 -44.94 18.57 -11.31
CA VAL A 10 -44.22 17.28 -11.25
C VAL A 10 -43.21 17.14 -12.38
N SER A 11 -43.59 17.51 -13.61
CA SER A 11 -42.67 17.47 -14.75
C SER A 11 -41.52 18.48 -14.61
N ALA A 12 -41.78 19.69 -14.11
CA ALA A 12 -40.75 20.68 -13.82
C ALA A 12 -39.78 20.19 -12.73
N LEU A 13 -40.28 19.63 -11.63
CA LEU A 13 -39.45 19.04 -10.57
C LEU A 13 -38.59 17.88 -11.10
N TYR A 14 -39.14 17.03 -11.96
CA TYR A 14 -38.40 15.93 -12.58
C TYR A 14 -37.28 16.44 -13.50
N ILE A 15 -37.55 17.48 -14.30
CA ILE A 15 -36.54 18.11 -15.16
C ILE A 15 -35.45 18.76 -14.29
N CYS A 16 -35.81 19.48 -13.23
CA CYS A 16 -34.85 20.06 -12.28
C CYS A 16 -33.97 18.97 -11.64
N TYR A 17 -34.55 17.85 -11.21
CA TYR A 17 -33.81 16.71 -10.68
C TYR A 17 -32.84 16.12 -11.72
N LYS A 18 -33.26 15.98 -12.98
CA LYS A 18 -32.40 15.49 -14.06
C LYS A 18 -31.23 16.43 -14.36
N ILE A 19 -31.47 17.74 -14.42
CA ILE A 19 -30.42 18.74 -14.62
C ILE A 19 -29.44 18.72 -13.45
N TRP A 20 -29.95 18.69 -12.21
CA TRP A 20 -29.12 18.60 -11.01
C TRP A 20 -28.24 17.34 -11.03
N LYS A 21 -28.83 16.17 -11.31
CA LYS A 21 -28.08 14.91 -11.41
C LYS A 21 -27.02 14.93 -12.51
N LEU A 22 -27.29 15.55 -13.67
CA LEU A 22 -26.31 15.69 -14.75
C LEU A 22 -25.15 16.61 -14.37
N LEU A 23 -25.41 17.68 -13.61
CA LEU A 23 -24.37 18.58 -13.12
C LEU A 23 -23.54 17.91 -12.02
N ASP A 24 -24.19 17.15 -11.14
CA ASP A 24 -23.55 16.38 -10.06
C ASP A 24 -22.64 15.28 -10.63
N GLN A 25 -23.13 14.53 -11.62
CA GLN A 25 -22.31 13.53 -12.33
C GLN A 25 -21.06 14.13 -12.96
N LYS A 26 -21.11 15.39 -13.42
CA LYS A 26 -19.93 16.06 -14.00
C LYS A 26 -18.93 16.55 -12.95
N ARG A 27 -19.32 16.71 -11.68
CA ARG A 27 -18.43 17.22 -10.61
C ARG A 27 -17.38 16.20 -10.18
N ASP A 28 -17.72 14.90 -10.19
CA ASP A 28 -16.89 13.85 -9.61
C ASP A 28 -16.24 12.93 -10.66
N GLN A 29 -15.96 13.46 -11.86
CA GLN A 29 -15.37 12.66 -12.95
C GLN A 29 -13.87 12.41 -12.80
N GLU A 30 -13.18 13.21 -11.99
CA GLU A 30 -11.73 13.20 -11.89
C GLU A 30 -11.28 12.68 -10.54
N CYS A 31 -10.21 11.88 -10.55
CA CYS A 31 -9.56 11.37 -9.34
C CYS A 31 -8.20 12.05 -9.18
N TYR A 32 -8.00 12.72 -8.05
CA TYR A 32 -6.76 13.45 -7.77
C TYR A 32 -5.99 12.79 -6.64
N ILE A 33 -4.66 12.75 -6.79
CA ILE A 33 -3.77 12.40 -5.70
C ILE A 33 -3.59 13.66 -4.85
N LEU A 34 -4.14 13.64 -3.63
CA LEU A 34 -4.01 14.76 -2.70
C LEU A 34 -2.64 14.75 -2.00
N ASP A 35 -2.14 13.56 -1.65
CA ASP A 35 -0.86 13.41 -0.96
C ASP A 35 -0.30 11.99 -1.14
N TYR A 36 1.01 11.82 -0.90
CA TYR A 36 1.71 10.55 -0.89
C TYR A 36 2.86 10.55 0.13
N ASN A 37 3.19 9.37 0.64
CA ASN A 37 4.37 9.16 1.45
C ASN A 37 5.02 7.81 1.12
N CYS A 38 6.35 7.78 1.11
CA CYS A 38 7.13 6.56 0.94
C CYS A 38 7.85 6.20 2.24
N TYR A 39 7.86 4.92 2.57
CA TYR A 39 8.63 4.43 3.70
C TYR A 39 10.07 4.18 3.29
N LYS A 40 11.01 4.71 4.09
CA LYS A 40 12.43 4.42 3.95
C LYS A 40 12.89 3.72 5.24
N PRO A 41 13.38 2.47 5.17
CA PRO A 41 13.95 1.80 6.32
C PRO A 41 15.17 2.54 6.87
N THR A 42 15.51 2.23 8.11
CA THR A 42 16.70 2.71 8.80
C THR A 42 17.99 2.18 8.16
N GLU A 43 19.10 2.92 8.27
CA GLU A 43 20.37 2.62 7.57
C GLU A 43 21.02 1.29 8.01
N ASP A 44 20.66 0.74 9.17
CA ASP A 44 21.06 -0.61 9.62
C ASP A 44 20.50 -1.72 8.73
N ARG A 45 19.51 -1.42 7.88
CA ARG A 45 18.92 -2.33 6.88
C ARG A 45 19.43 -2.07 5.46
N MET A 46 20.47 -1.26 5.29
CA MET A 46 21.05 -0.99 3.98
C MET A 46 21.90 -2.19 3.51
N LEU A 47 21.50 -2.77 2.38
CA LEU A 47 22.13 -3.90 1.72
C LEU A 47 23.00 -3.42 0.56
N GLY A 48 24.30 -3.24 0.83
CA GLY A 48 25.30 -2.99 -0.21
C GLY A 48 25.71 -4.25 -0.98
N THR A 49 26.43 -4.06 -2.09
CA THR A 49 26.89 -5.15 -2.98
C THR A 49 27.76 -6.15 -2.24
N GLU A 50 28.61 -5.69 -1.31
CA GLU A 50 29.48 -6.56 -0.52
C GLU A 50 28.67 -7.53 0.36
N LEU A 51 27.64 -7.03 1.04
CA LEU A 51 26.79 -7.84 1.89
C LEU A 51 25.91 -8.79 1.07
N CYS A 52 25.42 -8.33 -0.08
CA CYS A 52 24.74 -9.19 -1.05
C CYS A 52 25.63 -10.39 -1.45
N GLY A 53 26.91 -10.14 -1.77
CA GLY A 53 27.88 -11.20 -2.05
C GLY A 53 28.08 -12.16 -0.87
N LYS A 54 28.13 -11.65 0.36
CA LYS A 54 28.21 -12.47 1.59
C LYS A 54 26.97 -13.35 1.75
N ILE A 55 25.77 -12.84 1.50
CA ILE A 55 24.52 -13.62 1.58
C ILE A 55 24.49 -14.72 0.51
N ILE A 56 24.83 -14.38 -0.74
CA ILE A 56 24.91 -15.39 -1.82
C ILE A 56 25.89 -16.50 -1.41
N LYS A 57 27.05 -16.15 -0.85
CA LYS A 57 28.06 -17.12 -0.40
C LYS A 57 27.62 -18.00 0.78
N ARG A 58 26.67 -17.55 1.62
CA ARG A 58 26.10 -18.36 2.72
C ARG A 58 25.19 -19.48 2.22
N THR A 59 24.70 -19.40 0.98
CA THR A 59 23.85 -20.42 0.40
C THR A 59 24.67 -21.67 0.06
N GLU A 60 24.53 -22.73 0.85
CA GLU A 60 25.32 -23.97 0.70
C GLU A 60 24.97 -24.78 -0.57
N ASN A 61 23.83 -24.49 -1.20
CA ASN A 61 23.32 -25.21 -2.36
C ASN A 61 23.78 -24.64 -3.72
N LEU A 62 24.74 -23.70 -3.73
CA LEU A 62 25.23 -23.07 -4.95
C LEU A 62 26.57 -23.66 -5.40
N GLY A 63 26.62 -24.13 -6.64
CA GLY A 63 27.88 -24.42 -7.31
C GLY A 63 28.61 -23.16 -7.77
N LEU A 64 29.84 -23.32 -8.26
CA LEU A 64 30.69 -22.20 -8.69
C LEU A 64 30.07 -21.41 -9.86
N ILE A 65 29.35 -22.10 -10.75
CA ILE A 65 28.73 -21.49 -11.93
C ILE A 65 27.53 -20.63 -11.51
N GLU A 66 26.68 -21.16 -10.64
CA GLU A 66 25.50 -20.48 -10.10
C GLU A 66 25.92 -19.27 -9.27
N TYR A 67 26.95 -19.41 -8.44
CA TYR A 67 27.54 -18.32 -7.67
C TYR A 67 28.02 -17.17 -8.58
N ARG A 68 28.79 -17.50 -9.63
CA ARG A 68 29.27 -16.51 -10.60
C ARG A 68 28.12 -15.82 -11.34
N PHE A 69 27.07 -16.57 -11.67
CA PHE A 69 25.88 -16.03 -12.32
C PHE A 69 25.14 -15.03 -11.40
N LEU A 70 24.87 -15.40 -10.15
CA LEU A 70 24.16 -14.54 -9.20
C LEU A 70 24.94 -13.26 -8.88
N LEU A 71 26.26 -13.35 -8.69
CA LEU A 71 27.10 -12.16 -8.51
C LEU A 71 27.04 -11.25 -9.73
N LYS A 72 27.16 -11.81 -10.95
CA LYS A 72 27.06 -11.03 -12.18
C LYS A 72 25.71 -10.34 -12.28
N ALA A 73 24.62 -11.06 -12.00
CA ALA A 73 23.26 -10.52 -12.03
C ALA A 73 23.08 -9.39 -11.00
N ALA A 74 23.58 -9.57 -9.77
CA ALA A 74 23.52 -8.57 -8.73
C ALA A 74 24.22 -7.27 -9.15
N VAL A 75 25.47 -7.34 -9.63
CA VAL A 75 26.22 -6.13 -10.04
C VAL A 75 25.73 -5.52 -11.35
N SER A 76 25.03 -6.28 -12.21
CA SER A 76 24.46 -5.77 -13.46
C SER A 76 23.01 -5.32 -13.36
N SER A 77 22.38 -5.40 -12.18
CA SER A 77 20.95 -5.14 -11.98
C SER A 77 20.56 -3.65 -12.03
N GLY A 78 21.54 -2.74 -11.93
CA GLY A 78 21.29 -1.31 -11.78
C GLY A 78 20.85 -0.91 -10.36
N ILE A 79 20.88 -1.84 -9.40
CA ILE A 79 20.58 -1.61 -7.99
C ILE A 79 21.79 -0.98 -7.31
N GLY A 80 21.60 0.15 -6.64
CA GLY A 80 22.67 0.89 -5.95
C GLY A 80 22.93 0.40 -4.52
N GLU A 81 23.97 0.95 -3.90
CA GLU A 81 24.40 0.61 -2.53
C GLU A 81 23.39 1.06 -1.44
N GLN A 82 22.41 1.90 -1.79
CA GLN A 82 21.35 2.40 -0.90
C GLN A 82 20.04 1.60 -1.04
N THR A 83 20.18 0.29 -1.19
CA THR A 83 19.04 -0.64 -1.26
C THR A 83 18.79 -1.22 0.12
N TYR A 84 17.54 -1.54 0.45
CA TYR A 84 17.18 -2.03 1.78
C TYR A 84 16.64 -3.46 1.72
N ALA A 85 16.88 -4.23 2.79
CA ALA A 85 16.35 -5.58 2.93
C ALA A 85 15.71 -5.80 4.32
N PRO A 86 14.80 -6.76 4.47
CA PRO A 86 14.21 -7.12 5.76
C PRO A 86 15.28 -7.54 6.80
N ARG A 87 15.01 -7.30 8.09
CA ARG A 87 15.95 -7.56 9.20
C ARG A 87 16.42 -9.02 9.25
N ASN A 88 15.52 -9.96 8.97
CA ASN A 88 15.84 -11.39 9.00
C ASN A 88 16.96 -11.78 8.01
N ILE A 89 17.18 -11.01 6.93
CA ILE A 89 18.30 -11.22 6.01
C ILE A 89 19.66 -10.92 6.69
N PHE A 90 19.72 -9.84 7.48
CA PHE A 90 20.93 -9.45 8.21
C PHE A 90 21.24 -10.42 9.36
N GLU A 91 20.20 -10.96 9.98
CA GLU A 91 20.27 -11.97 11.05
C GLU A 91 20.68 -13.36 10.55
N GLY A 92 20.82 -13.59 9.23
CA GLY A 92 21.11 -14.92 8.69
C GLY A 92 19.90 -15.87 8.71
N ARG A 93 18.68 -15.32 8.83
CA ARG A 93 17.41 -16.06 8.86
C ARG A 93 16.62 -15.90 7.56
N GLU A 94 17.27 -15.58 6.45
CA GLU A 94 16.66 -15.48 5.12
C GLU A 94 15.94 -16.77 4.68
N GLY A 95 16.45 -17.93 5.09
CA GLY A 95 15.84 -19.25 4.82
C GLY A 95 14.72 -19.66 5.78
N SER A 96 14.46 -18.88 6.83
CA SER A 96 13.44 -19.16 7.84
C SER A 96 12.71 -17.90 8.33
N PRO A 97 12.10 -17.11 7.41
CA PRO A 97 11.30 -15.96 7.80
C PRO A 97 10.08 -16.42 8.63
N THR A 98 9.74 -15.63 9.65
CA THR A 98 8.55 -15.85 10.47
C THR A 98 7.44 -14.88 10.10
N LEU A 99 6.20 -15.21 10.47
CA LEU A 99 5.08 -14.30 10.29
C LEU A 99 5.29 -12.97 11.03
N ASN A 100 5.93 -13.02 12.20
CA ASN A 100 6.21 -11.83 13.01
C ASN A 100 7.23 -10.90 12.35
N ASP A 101 8.17 -11.43 11.56
CA ASP A 101 9.12 -10.60 10.81
C ASP A 101 8.36 -9.66 9.86
N GLY A 102 7.39 -10.20 9.11
CA GLY A 102 6.54 -9.40 8.22
C GLY A 102 5.56 -8.49 8.97
N ILE A 103 4.96 -8.93 10.07
CA ILE A 103 4.05 -8.09 10.87
C ILE A 103 4.81 -6.90 11.46
N SER A 104 5.98 -7.12 12.06
CA SER A 104 6.79 -6.07 12.66
C SER A 104 7.21 -5.03 11.62
N GLU A 105 7.64 -5.47 10.43
CA GLU A 105 8.00 -4.57 9.34
C GLU A 105 6.81 -3.71 8.88
N MET A 106 5.62 -4.30 8.77
CA MET A 106 4.40 -3.56 8.41
C MET A 106 3.96 -2.59 9.52
N GLU A 107 4.18 -2.92 10.79
CA GLU A 107 3.89 -2.01 11.91
C GLU A 107 4.81 -0.79 11.89
N GLU A 108 6.11 -0.96 11.62
CA GLU A 108 7.02 0.16 11.38
C GLU A 108 6.56 1.04 10.20
N PHE A 109 6.10 0.41 9.11
CA PHE A 109 5.55 1.12 7.95
C PHE A 109 4.28 1.93 8.31
N PHE A 110 3.36 1.36 9.08
CA PHE A 110 2.16 2.06 9.52
C PHE A 110 2.54 3.30 10.33
N ASP A 111 3.29 3.09 11.40
CA ASP A 111 3.64 4.14 12.37
C ASP A 111 4.46 5.27 11.72
N ASP A 112 5.22 5.00 10.66
CA ASP A 112 5.93 6.02 9.88
C ASP A 112 5.05 6.63 8.78
N SER A 113 4.70 5.85 7.77
CA SER A 113 4.22 6.38 6.50
C SER A 113 2.76 6.78 6.52
N ILE A 114 1.89 5.97 7.12
CA ILE A 114 0.47 6.31 7.23
C ILE A 114 0.31 7.49 8.20
N ALA A 115 1.03 7.50 9.32
CA ALA A 115 0.99 8.61 10.27
C ALA A 115 1.45 9.94 9.64
N LYS A 116 2.57 9.93 8.90
CA LYS A 116 3.05 11.11 8.15
C LYS A 116 2.05 11.56 7.09
N LEU A 117 1.46 10.63 6.33
CA LEU A 117 0.48 10.95 5.29
C LEU A 117 -0.76 11.65 5.88
N LEU A 118 -1.33 11.10 6.96
CA LEU A 118 -2.48 11.68 7.65
C LEU A 118 -2.15 13.06 8.24
N THR A 119 -0.96 13.19 8.84
CA THR A 119 -0.50 14.47 9.42
C THR A 119 -0.29 15.53 8.35
N LYS A 120 0.37 15.18 7.24
CA LYS A 120 0.69 16.09 6.14
C LYS A 120 -0.56 16.54 5.39
N SER A 121 -1.48 15.62 5.12
CA SER A 121 -2.75 15.92 4.45
C SER A 121 -3.77 16.62 5.35
N SER A 122 -3.59 16.58 6.67
CA SER A 122 -4.56 17.07 7.67
C SER A 122 -5.95 16.41 7.56
N ILE A 123 -6.02 15.20 6.98
CA ILE A 123 -7.26 14.42 6.86
C ILE A 123 -7.42 13.54 8.10
N SER A 124 -8.57 13.61 8.76
CA SER A 124 -8.88 12.69 9.85
C SER A 124 -9.10 11.27 9.31
N PRO A 125 -8.60 10.21 9.99
CA PRO A 125 -8.92 8.83 9.64
C PRO A 125 -10.42 8.52 9.56
N SER A 126 -11.25 9.30 10.26
CA SER A 126 -12.71 9.20 10.22
C SER A 126 -13.34 9.75 8.93
N GLU A 127 -12.61 10.52 8.13
CA GLU A 127 -13.09 11.08 6.86
C GLU A 127 -12.82 10.15 5.68
N ILE A 128 -12.08 9.06 5.88
CA ILE A 128 -11.72 8.11 4.82
C ILE A 128 -12.86 7.10 4.64
N ASP A 129 -13.47 7.10 3.45
CA ASP A 129 -14.57 6.19 3.09
C ASP A 129 -14.10 4.82 2.58
N VAL A 130 -12.93 4.76 1.96
CA VAL A 130 -12.39 3.56 1.30
C VAL A 130 -10.93 3.37 1.66
N LEU A 131 -10.59 2.18 2.14
CA LEU A 131 -9.21 1.74 2.38
C LEU A 131 -8.86 0.60 1.42
N VAL A 132 -7.90 0.85 0.54
CA VAL A 132 -7.29 -0.17 -0.32
C VAL A 132 -5.91 -0.49 0.22
N VAL A 133 -5.68 -1.75 0.57
CA VAL A 133 -4.38 -2.26 1.03
C VAL A 133 -3.92 -3.32 0.06
N ASN A 134 -2.69 -3.18 -0.43
CA ASN A 134 -2.07 -4.16 -1.31
C ASN A 134 -0.75 -4.64 -0.70
N ILE A 135 -0.57 -5.96 -0.60
CA ILE A 135 0.66 -6.57 -0.14
C ILE A 135 0.90 -7.92 -0.83
N SER A 136 2.05 -8.07 -1.49
CA SER A 136 2.30 -9.27 -2.32
C SER A 136 2.86 -10.45 -1.52
N MET A 137 3.63 -10.18 -0.47
CA MET A 137 4.47 -11.19 0.20
C MET A 137 3.95 -11.62 1.58
N LEU A 138 2.82 -11.07 2.04
CA LEU A 138 2.33 -11.29 3.40
C LEU A 138 0.81 -11.39 3.46
N ALA A 139 0.30 -12.48 4.05
CA ALA A 139 -1.11 -12.62 4.43
C ALA A 139 -1.18 -13.01 5.91
N THR A 140 -1.91 -12.23 6.71
CA THR A 140 -1.93 -12.36 8.18
C THR A 140 -3.36 -12.26 8.73
N LEU A 141 -3.55 -12.79 9.94
CA LEU A 141 -4.75 -12.58 10.75
C LEU A 141 -4.36 -11.92 12.08
N PRO A 142 -5.03 -10.83 12.51
CA PRO A 142 -5.92 -9.98 11.70
C PRO A 142 -5.20 -9.39 10.47
N SER A 143 -5.96 -9.10 9.41
CA SER A 143 -5.41 -8.56 8.16
C SER A 143 -4.73 -7.21 8.37
N LEU A 144 -3.84 -6.84 7.44
CA LEU A 144 -3.18 -5.53 7.47
C LEU A 144 -4.19 -4.38 7.46
N SER A 145 -5.24 -4.49 6.65
CA SER A 145 -6.34 -3.52 6.65
C SER A 145 -7.03 -3.38 8.01
N SER A 146 -7.34 -4.49 8.69
CA SER A 146 -7.93 -4.44 10.04
C SER A 146 -6.97 -3.82 11.06
N ARG A 147 -5.65 -4.05 10.94
CA ARG A 147 -4.64 -3.43 11.79
C ARG A 147 -4.56 -1.92 11.59
N ILE A 148 -4.63 -1.44 10.34
CA ILE A 148 -4.66 0.00 10.02
C ILE A 148 -5.92 0.64 10.60
N ILE A 149 -7.09 0.06 10.34
CA ILE A 149 -8.39 0.57 10.83
C ILE A 149 -8.38 0.70 12.35
N ASN A 150 -7.95 -0.34 13.06
CA ASN A 150 -7.90 -0.34 14.52
C ASN A 150 -6.86 0.64 15.07
N ARG A 151 -5.72 0.81 14.40
CA ARG A 151 -4.63 1.71 14.83
C ARG A 151 -5.04 3.18 14.72
N TYR A 152 -5.60 3.57 13.57
CA TYR A 152 -5.98 4.97 13.30
C TYR A 152 -7.42 5.32 13.69
N LYS A 153 -8.16 4.37 14.25
CA LYS A 153 -9.57 4.57 14.66
C LYS A 153 -10.42 5.09 13.50
N MET A 154 -10.24 4.46 12.33
CA MET A 154 -11.09 4.71 11.17
C MET A 154 -12.54 4.34 11.49
N ARG A 155 -13.47 4.85 10.67
CA ARG A 155 -14.89 4.54 10.81
C ARG A 155 -15.19 3.05 10.74
N HIS A 156 -16.22 2.63 11.47
CA HIS A 156 -16.69 1.24 11.52
C HIS A 156 -17.25 0.73 10.19
N ASP A 157 -17.70 1.62 9.30
CA ASP A 157 -18.31 1.34 8.01
C ASP A 157 -17.40 1.68 6.82
N VAL A 158 -16.09 1.84 7.06
CA VAL A 158 -15.10 2.01 6.00
C VAL A 158 -15.13 0.81 5.05
N LYS A 159 -15.13 1.07 3.74
CA LYS A 159 -15.07 0.02 2.73
C LYS A 159 -13.63 -0.45 2.57
N VAL A 160 -13.40 -1.76 2.62
CA VAL A 160 -12.06 -2.33 2.66
C VAL A 160 -11.82 -3.24 1.47
N TYR A 161 -10.71 -3.01 0.77
CA TYR A 161 -10.19 -3.88 -0.28
C TYR A 161 -8.77 -4.31 0.10
N ASN A 162 -8.62 -5.56 0.56
CA ASN A 162 -7.33 -6.12 0.95
C ASN A 162 -6.84 -7.09 -0.15
N LEU A 163 -5.96 -6.58 -1.01
CA LEU A 163 -5.42 -7.27 -2.18
C LEU A 163 -4.10 -7.96 -1.81
N THR A 164 -3.93 -9.21 -2.24
CA THR A 164 -2.70 -9.98 -2.00
C THR A 164 -2.30 -10.78 -3.23
N GLY A 165 -1.01 -11.05 -3.38
CA GLY A 165 -0.48 -11.90 -4.46
C GLY A 165 -0.47 -11.26 -5.86
N MET A 166 -0.68 -9.95 -5.97
CA MET A 166 -0.68 -9.25 -7.27
C MET A 166 0.73 -8.99 -7.83
N GLY A 167 1.78 -9.07 -7.00
CA GLY A 167 3.16 -8.85 -7.43
C GLY A 167 3.46 -7.38 -7.70
N CYS A 168 4.25 -7.10 -8.73
CA CYS A 168 4.74 -5.75 -9.04
C CYS A 168 3.78 -4.90 -9.89
N SER A 169 2.71 -5.47 -10.44
CA SER A 169 1.74 -4.75 -11.30
C SER A 169 0.66 -4.01 -10.53
N ALA A 170 0.84 -3.90 -9.22
CA ALA A 170 -0.21 -3.60 -8.27
C ALA A 170 -0.14 -2.16 -7.76
#